data_AF-A0A354MA65-F1
#
_entry.id   AF-A0A354MA65-F1
#
_cell.length_a   1.000
_cell.length_b   1.000
_cell.length_c   1.000
_cell.angle_alpha   90.00
_cell.angle_beta   90.00
_cell.angle_gamma   90.00
#
_symmetry.space_group_name_H-M   'P 1'
#
loop_
_entity.id
_entity.type
_entity.pdbx_description
1 polymer ?
#
loop_
_entity_poly.entity_id
_entity_poly.type
_entity_poly.pdbx_seq_one_letter_code
_entity_poly.pdbx_strand_id
1 'polypeptide(L)' 'MKYDISRYLKTLELDKILEMLSEQASLEDSHETARNLMPDTDLDSVKAKLQETGDAYSFMSRYSAPAFGAAKNVSS' A
#
# COMPACT_ATOMS: atom_id res chain seq x y z
N MET A 1 -11.44 11.38 -25.76
CA MET A 1 -10.07 11.03 -25.35
C MET A 1 -10.15 9.74 -24.56
N LYS A 2 -9.50 8.64 -24.98
CA LYS A 2 -9.51 7.38 -24.21
C LYS A 2 -8.48 7.49 -23.09
N TYR A 3 -8.90 7.22 -21.85
CA TYR A 3 -8.01 7.12 -20.70
C TYR A 3 -7.23 5.80 -20.81
N ASP A 4 -5.91 5.89 -20.98
CA ASP A 4 -4.99 4.74 -21.01
C ASP A 4 -4.11 4.79 -19.76
N ILE A 5 -4.63 4.20 -18.67
CA ILE A 5 -3.95 4.17 -17.38
C ILE A 5 -2.57 3.53 -17.49
N SER A 6 -2.43 2.44 -18.26
CA SER A 6 -1.20 1.67 -18.40
C SER A 6 -0.03 2.50 -18.92
N ARG A 7 -0.29 3.40 -19.89
CA ARG A 7 0.73 4.32 -20.40
C ARG A 7 1.22 5.29 -19.32
N TYR A 8 0.31 5.81 -18.51
CA TYR A 8 0.66 6.76 -17.44
C TYR A 8 1.42 6.05 -16.31
N LEU A 9 1.02 4.83 -15.94
CA LEU A 9 1.73 4.03 -14.93
C LEU A 9 3.18 3.76 -15.34
N LYS A 10 3.41 3.40 -16.61
CA LYS A 10 4.77 3.20 -17.14
C LYS A 10 5.59 4.49 -17.15
N THR A 11 4.96 5.62 -17.46
CA THR A 11 5.63 6.93 -17.49
C THR A 11 6.06 7.38 -16.09
N LEU A 12 5.29 7.01 -15.06
CA LEU A 12 5.60 7.26 -13.66
C LEU A 12 6.59 6.24 -13.07
N GLU A 13 6.97 5.21 -13.83
CA GLU A 13 7.76 4.07 -13.35
C GLU A 13 7.15 3.44 -12.09
N LEU A 14 5.81 3.31 -12.09
CA LEU A 14 5.07 2.83 -10.91
C LEU A 14 5.58 1.46 -10.43
N ASP A 15 5.96 0.57 -11.34
CA ASP A 15 6.54 -0.73 -11.04
C ASP A 15 7.76 -0.63 -10.11
N LYS A 16 8.66 0.32 -10.37
CA LYS A 16 9.85 0.54 -9.54
C LYS A 16 9.50 1.11 -8.17
N ILE A 17 8.53 2.03 -8.14
CA ILE A 17 8.05 2.64 -6.89
C ILE A 17 7.39 1.57 -6.00
N LEU A 18 6.57 0.69 -6.58
CA LEU A 18 5.92 -0.39 -5.84
C LEU A 18 6.91 -1.45 -5.37
N GLU A 19 7.97 -1.72 -6.14
CA GLU A 19 9.06 -2.58 -5.68
C GLU A 19 9.74 -1.99 -4.44
N MET A 20 10.15 -0.72 -4.48
CA MET A 20 10.74 -0.03 -3.32
C MET A 20 9.80 0.03 -2.11
N LEU A 21 8.50 0.21 -2.35
CA LEU A 21 7.48 0.21 -1.30
C LEU A 21 7.37 -1.18 -0.66
N SER A 22 7.39 -2.23 -1.47
CA SER A 22 7.21 -3.60 -1.00
C SER A 22 8.33 -4.07 -0.08
N GLU A 23 9.55 -3.56 -0.28
CA GLU A 23 10.70 -3.78 0.62
C GLU A 23 10.49 -3.19 2.03
N GLN A 24 9.52 -2.28 2.22
CA GLN A 24 9.18 -1.73 3.53
C GLN A 24 8.21 -2.63 4.32
N ALA A 25 7.66 -3.68 3.69
CA ALA A 25 6.76 -4.63 4.33
C ALA A 25 7.55 -5.83 4.89
N SER A 26 7.23 -6.25 6.11
CA SER A 26 7.90 -7.39 6.77
C SER A 26 7.26 -8.75 6.51
N LEU A 27 6.03 -8.78 5.97
CA LEU A 27 5.27 -10.00 5.68
C LEU A 27 5.20 -10.24 4.17
N GLU A 28 5.29 -11.50 3.75
CA GLU A 28 5.25 -11.88 2.32
C GLU A 28 3.96 -11.40 1.64
N ASP A 29 2.79 -11.67 2.22
CA ASP A 29 1.50 -11.24 1.66
C ASP A 29 1.40 -9.71 1.54
N SER A 30 1.99 -8.98 2.50
CA SER A 30 2.03 -7.51 2.46
C SER A 30 3.00 -7.01 1.38
N HIS A 31 4.10 -7.73 1.17
CA HIS A 31 5.07 -7.47 0.10
C HIS A 31 4.42 -7.67 -1.29
N GLU A 32 3.69 -8.76 -1.48
CA GLU A 32 2.92 -9.02 -2.71
C GLU A 32 1.80 -8.00 -2.90
N THR A 33 1.09 -7.63 -1.83
CA THR A 33 0.02 -6.62 -1.89
C THR A 33 0.57 -5.26 -2.33
N ALA A 34 1.71 -4.85 -1.78
CA ALA A 34 2.37 -3.59 -2.14
C ALA A 34 2.79 -3.55 -3.62
N ARG A 35 3.35 -4.65 -4.15
CA ARG A 35 3.73 -4.76 -5.58
C ARG A 35 2.54 -4.65 -6.55
N ASN A 36 1.36 -5.08 -6.11
CA ASN A 36 0.16 -5.17 -6.95
C ASN A 36 -0.81 -3.99 -6.78
N LEU A 37 -0.42 -2.93 -6.07
CA LEU A 37 -1.26 -1.75 -5.90
C LEU A 37 -1.59 -1.08 -7.23
N MET A 38 -2.85 -0.68 -7.39
CA MET A 38 -3.36 0.02 -8.55
C MET A 38 -4.12 1.28 -8.12
N PRO A 39 -4.04 2.39 -8.88
CA PRO A 39 -4.84 3.57 -8.60
C PRO A 39 -6.32 3.25 -8.69
N ASP A 40 -7.07 3.67 -7.68
CA ASP A 40 -8.52 3.59 -7.68
C ASP A 40 -9.11 4.86 -8.34
N THR A 41 -10.27 4.69 -8.98
CA THR A 41 -10.99 5.76 -9.66
C THR A 41 -12.30 6.12 -8.97
N ASP A 42 -12.74 5.30 -8.00
CA ASP A 42 -13.89 5.61 -7.16
C ASP A 42 -13.49 6.53 -6.00
N LEU A 43 -14.18 7.66 -5.89
CA LEU A 43 -13.82 8.70 -4.92
C LEU A 43 -13.99 8.24 -3.47
N ASP A 44 -15.04 7.48 -3.18
CA ASP A 44 -15.34 7.07 -1.82
C ASP A 44 -14.39 5.95 -1.36
N SER A 45 -14.04 5.03 -2.26
CA SER A 45 -12.96 4.05 -2.04
C SER A 45 -11.61 4.74 -1.77
N VAL A 46 -11.24 5.73 -2.57
CA VAL A 46 -10.00 6.50 -2.37
C VAL A 46 -9.99 7.18 -1.00
N LYS A 47 -11.09 7.84 -0.61
CA LYS A 47 -11.21 8.49 0.71
C LYS A 47 -11.07 7.49 1.85
N ALA A 48 -11.73 6.34 1.76
CA ALA A 48 -11.66 5.31 2.77
C ALA A 48 -10.22 4.80 2.96
N LYS A 49 -9.53 4.45 1.86
CA LYS A 49 -8.13 3.97 1.89
C LYS A 49 -7.16 5.01 2.45
N LEU A 50 -7.34 6.29 2.10
CA LEU A 50 -6.53 7.37 2.65
C LEU A 50 -6.78 7.56 4.15
N GLN A 51 -8.04 7.46 4.58
CA GLN A 51 -8.39 7.54 5.98
C GLN A 51 -7.77 6.37 6.78
N GLU A 52 -7.86 5.13 6.29
CA GLU A 52 -7.23 3.96 6.91
C GLU A 52 -5.72 4.17 7.14
N THR A 53 -5.03 4.71 6.13
CA THR A 53 -3.60 5.02 6.22
C THR A 53 -3.33 6.12 7.24
N GLY A 54 -4.14 7.17 7.26
CA GLY A 54 -4.03 8.29 8.21
C GLY A 54 -4.32 7.88 9.66
N ASP A 55 -5.28 7.00 9.87
CA ASP A 55 -5.65 6.44 11.17
C ASP A 55 -4.51 5.55 11.70
N ALA A 56 -3.94 4.68 10.84
CA ALA A 56 -2.77 3.87 11.20
C ALA A 56 -1.55 4.72 11.59
N TYR A 57 -1.24 5.76 10.81
CA TYR A 57 -0.16 6.70 11.15
C TYR A 57 -0.42 7.44 12.46
N SER A 58 -1.64 7.94 12.65
CA SER A 58 -2.06 8.61 13.89
C SER A 58 -1.96 7.68 15.10
N PHE A 59 -2.27 6.40 14.92
CA PHE A 59 -2.09 5.38 15.95
C PHE A 59 -0.60 5.16 16.27
N MET A 60 0.23 4.91 15.25
CA MET A 60 1.67 4.65 15.43
C MET A 60 2.42 5.85 16.04
N SER A 61 2.04 7.08 15.67
CA SER A 61 2.65 8.29 16.24
C SER A 61 2.31 8.50 17.73
N ARG A 62 1.12 8.04 18.17
CA ARG A 62 0.66 8.19 19.56
C ARG A 62 1.08 7.03 20.46
N TYR A 63 1.07 5.82 19.93
CA TYR A 63 1.22 4.58 20.71
C TYR A 63 2.48 3.79 20.39
N SER A 64 3.37 4.35 19.56
CA SER A 64 4.49 3.65 18.91
C SER A 64 4.01 2.59 17.91
N ALA A 65 4.89 2.23 16.97
CA ALA A 65 4.62 1.13 16.06
C ALA A 65 4.48 -0.18 16.86
N PRO A 66 3.44 -1.00 16.61
CA PRO A 66 3.38 -2.33 17.21
C PRO A 66 4.61 -3.13 16.81
N ALA A 67 5.12 -3.95 17.72
CA ALA A 67 6.31 -4.78 17.48
C ALA A 67 5.97 -5.94 16.54
N PHE A 68 5.88 -5.67 15.23
CA PHE A 68 5.65 -6.68 14.19
C PHE A 68 6.94 -7.31 13.65
N GLY A 69 8.09 -7.08 14.29
CA GLY A 69 9.41 -7.49 13.77
C GLY A 69 9.60 -8.99 13.49
N ALA A 70 8.70 -9.85 13.98
CA ALA A 70 8.63 -11.26 13.60
C ALA A 70 7.17 -11.74 13.45
N ALA A 71 6.26 -10.84 13.03
CA ALA A 71 4.89 -11.24 12.73
C ALA A 71 4.90 -12.34 11.67
N LYS A 72 4.05 -13.34 11.85
CA LYS A 72 3.83 -14.42 10.87
C LYS A 72 2.34 -14.57 10.69
N ASN A 73 1.93 -14.95 9.48
CA ASN A 73 0.56 -15.35 9.25
C ASN A 73 0.22 -16.53 10.15
N VAL A 74 -0.73 -16.31 11.06
CA VAL A 74 -1.35 -17.35 11.88
C VAL A 74 -2.65 -17.72 11.22
N SER A 75 -2.58 -18.47 10.12
CA SER A 75 -3.78 -19.10 9.56
C SER A 75 -4.28 -20.17 10.53
N SER A 76 -5.59 -20.19 10.80
CA SER A 76 -6.29 -21.36 11.34
C SER A 76 -6.55 -22.38 10.23
#